data_AF-A0A6B2VFN2-F1
#
_entry.id   AF-A0A6B2VFN2-F1
#
_cell.length_a   1.000
_cell.length_b   1.000
_cell.length_c   1.000
_cell.angle_alpha   90.00
_cell.angle_beta   90.00
_cell.angle_gamma   90.00
#
_symmetry.space_group_name_H-M   'P 1'
#
loop_
_entity.id
_entity.type
_entity.pdbx_description
1 polymer ?
#
loop_
_entity_poly.entity_id
_entity_poly.type
_entity_poly.pdbx_seq_one_letter_code
_entity_poly.pdbx_strand_id
1 'polypeptide(L)'
;MTIAQDLRTRRKHRGKTPWQLVKTIGRLEREADAAVCQMVAMATEIDGLTADRNQLTHQMQEQAVAHAATVDDLTTERDHLDQQLAALRERFAPELAAEANATAITLPQAVRDTSAIEDQATAPIPVIRPVPLHQAPFASTNPAHVPTRATRH
;
A
#
# COMPACT_ATOMS: atom_id res chain seq x y z
N MET A 1 19.84 -5.81 -57.24
CA MET A 1 18.71 -5.16 -57.96
C MET A 1 18.04 -6.19 -58.85
N THR A 2 16.71 -6.24 -58.87
CA THR A 2 15.95 -7.18 -59.72
C THR A 2 15.64 -6.58 -61.10
N ILE A 3 15.49 -7.43 -62.13
CA ILE A 3 15.20 -7.03 -63.53
C ILE A 3 13.95 -6.12 -63.62
N ALA A 4 12.95 -6.37 -62.77
CA ALA A 4 11.74 -5.56 -62.68
C ALA A 4 11.99 -4.14 -62.16
N GLN A 5 12.98 -3.93 -61.29
CA GLN A 5 13.38 -2.59 -60.84
C GLN A 5 14.09 -1.82 -61.95
N ASP A 6 14.98 -2.47 -62.72
CA ASP A 6 15.73 -1.84 -63.83
C ASP A 6 14.80 -1.43 -64.99
N LEU A 7 13.78 -2.24 -65.30
CA LEU A 7 12.78 -1.87 -66.32
C LEU A 7 11.89 -0.67 -65.88
N ARG A 8 11.57 -0.58 -64.58
CA ARG A 8 10.77 0.55 -64.04
C ARG A 8 11.56 1.85 -64.02
N THR A 9 12.84 1.81 -63.63
CA THR A 9 13.71 3.01 -63.65
C THR A 9 13.89 3.49 -65.08
N ARG A 10 14.28 2.61 -66.02
CA ARG A 10 14.42 2.96 -67.44
C ARG A 10 13.15 3.59 -68.04
N ARG A 11 11.95 3.10 -67.69
CA ARG A 11 10.68 3.69 -68.17
C ARG A 11 10.43 5.11 -67.64
N LYS A 12 10.84 5.43 -66.41
CA LYS A 12 10.68 6.77 -65.79
C LYS A 12 11.62 7.84 -66.36
N HIS A 13 12.65 7.42 -67.10
CA HIS A 13 13.65 8.31 -67.72
C HIS A 13 13.48 8.46 -69.24
N ARG A 14 12.67 7.61 -69.89
CA ARG A 14 12.36 7.74 -71.33
C ARG A 14 11.62 9.06 -71.59
N GLY A 15 12.09 9.85 -72.56
CA GLY A 15 11.50 11.14 -72.94
C GLY A 15 11.98 12.35 -72.13
N LYS A 16 12.87 12.16 -71.15
CA LYS A 16 13.51 13.28 -70.44
C LYS A 16 14.85 13.64 -71.09
N THR A 17 15.12 14.94 -71.22
CA THR A 17 16.44 15.40 -71.65
C THR A 17 17.46 15.23 -70.51
N PRO A 18 18.76 15.09 -70.80
CA PRO A 18 19.81 15.02 -69.78
C PRO A 18 19.71 16.15 -68.74
N TRP A 19 19.41 17.37 -69.19
CA TRP A 19 19.23 18.52 -68.31
C TRP A 19 18.02 18.39 -67.36
N GLN A 20 16.91 17.81 -67.82
CA GLN A 20 15.76 17.53 -66.94
C GLN A 20 16.10 16.49 -65.88
N LEU A 21 16.93 15.49 -66.20
CA LEU A 21 17.40 14.50 -65.23
C LEU A 21 18.27 15.16 -64.16
N VAL A 22 19.24 16.00 -64.55
CA VAL A 22 20.08 16.76 -63.61
C VAL A 22 19.23 17.61 -62.67
N LYS A 23 18.23 18.33 -63.21
CA LYS A 23 17.31 19.13 -62.38
C LYS A 23 16.51 18.26 -61.39
N THR A 24 16.05 17.08 -61.81
CA THR A 24 15.33 16.18 -60.91
C THR A 24 16.23 15.57 -59.85
N ILE A 25 17.47 15.20 -60.19
CA ILE A 25 18.46 14.66 -59.24
C ILE A 25 18.78 15.73 -58.20
N GLY A 26 19.15 16.94 -58.61
CA GLY A 26 19.46 18.02 -57.67
C GLY A 26 18.25 18.51 -56.84
N ARG A 27 17.01 18.21 -57.25
CA ARG A 27 15.83 18.39 -56.39
C ARG A 27 15.74 17.27 -55.34
N LEU A 28 15.87 16.02 -55.78
CA LEU A 28 15.80 14.85 -54.89
C LEU A 28 16.93 14.84 -53.86
N GLU A 29 18.14 15.27 -54.23
CA GLU A 29 19.26 15.43 -53.30
C GLU A 29 18.93 16.43 -52.19
N ARG A 30 18.40 17.61 -52.55
CA ARG A 30 17.97 18.61 -51.55
C ARG A 30 16.82 18.12 -50.66
N GLU A 31 15.85 17.40 -51.22
CA GLU A 31 14.76 16.78 -50.46
C GLU A 31 15.30 15.71 -49.50
N ALA A 32 16.27 14.91 -49.94
CA ALA A 32 16.93 13.89 -49.12
C ALA A 32 17.75 14.53 -47.99
N ASP A 33 18.54 15.56 -48.29
CA ASP A 33 19.33 16.29 -47.27
C ASP A 33 18.42 16.90 -46.20
N ALA A 34 17.32 17.54 -46.61
CA ALA A 34 16.34 18.10 -45.68
C ALA A 34 15.71 17.01 -44.80
N ALA A 35 15.36 15.86 -45.37
CA ALA A 35 14.82 14.74 -44.61
C ALA A 35 15.85 14.15 -43.63
N VAL A 36 17.13 14.06 -44.02
CA VAL A 36 18.21 13.61 -43.14
C VAL A 36 18.39 14.57 -41.96
N CYS A 37 18.40 15.88 -42.19
CA CYS A 37 18.47 16.87 -41.12
C CYS A 37 17.29 16.74 -40.15
N GLN A 38 16.08 16.53 -40.65
CA GLN A 38 14.90 16.30 -39.81
C GLN A 38 15.01 15.01 -39.00
N MET A 39 15.48 13.91 -39.59
CA MET A 39 15.68 12.66 -38.87
C MET A 39 16.72 12.80 -37.75
N VAL A 40 17.81 13.53 -38.00
CA VAL A 40 18.82 13.81 -36.97
C VAL A 40 18.23 14.65 -35.83
N ALA A 41 17.46 15.69 -36.14
CA ALA A 41 16.80 16.50 -35.12
C ALA A 41 15.85 15.66 -34.25
N MET A 42 14.99 14.84 -34.88
CA MET A 42 14.10 13.94 -34.16
C MET A 42 14.87 12.92 -33.31
N ALA A 43 15.97 12.35 -33.83
CA ALA A 43 16.80 11.42 -33.06
C ALA A 43 17.39 12.09 -31.81
N THR A 44 17.89 13.32 -31.93
CA THR A 44 18.41 14.07 -30.77
C THR A 44 17.32 14.39 -29.75
N GLU A 45 16.10 14.68 -30.19
CA GLU A 45 14.95 14.88 -29.28
C GLU A 45 14.58 13.58 -28.55
N ILE A 46 14.56 12.44 -29.27
CA ILE A 46 14.28 11.13 -28.67
C ILE A 46 15.35 10.76 -27.63
N ASP A 47 16.62 11.04 -27.91
CA ASP A 47 17.71 10.79 -26.97
C ASP A 47 17.56 11.64 -25.71
N GLY A 48 17.22 12.93 -25.87
CA GLY A 48 16.93 13.83 -24.75
C GLY A 48 15.76 13.34 -23.89
N LEU A 49 14.63 13.03 -24.52
CA LEU A 49 13.45 12.49 -23.82
C LEU A 49 13.74 11.16 -23.13
N THR A 50 14.62 10.34 -23.68
CA THR A 50 15.02 9.06 -23.08
C THR A 50 15.89 9.28 -21.85
N ALA A 51 16.81 10.25 -21.89
CA ALA A 51 17.60 10.65 -20.72
C ALA A 51 16.71 11.19 -19.60
N ASP A 52 15.79 12.11 -19.92
CA ASP A 52 14.85 12.71 -18.95
C ASP A 52 13.96 11.65 -18.29
N ARG A 53 13.42 10.72 -19.10
CA ARG A 53 12.61 9.60 -18.60
C ARG A 53 13.41 8.70 -17.65
N ASN A 54 14.65 8.38 -18.00
CA ASN A 54 15.51 7.53 -17.17
C ASN A 54 15.83 8.22 -15.84
N GLN A 55 16.12 9.52 -15.87
CA GLN A 55 16.34 10.31 -14.66
C GLN A 55 15.10 10.33 -13.77
N LEU A 56 13.92 10.60 -14.33
CA LEU A 56 12.68 10.60 -13.56
C LEU A 56 12.38 9.22 -12.97
N THR A 57 12.60 8.16 -13.74
CA THR A 57 12.41 6.78 -13.28
C THR A 57 13.30 6.47 -12.07
N HIS A 58 14.57 6.90 -12.11
CA HIS A 58 15.48 6.74 -10.99
C HIS A 58 15.01 7.49 -9.75
N GLN A 59 14.63 8.76 -9.90
CA GLN A 59 14.12 9.59 -8.80
C GLN A 59 12.86 8.97 -8.16
N MET A 60 11.94 8.44 -8.96
CA MET A 60 10.75 7.78 -8.45
C MET A 60 11.09 6.49 -7.69
N GLN A 61 12.08 5.73 -8.16
CA GLN A 61 12.54 4.53 -7.46
C GLN A 61 13.18 4.86 -6.10
N GLU A 62 14.03 5.88 -6.05
CA GLU A 62 14.63 6.34 -4.79
C GLU A 62 13.56 6.80 -3.80
N GLN A 63 12.58 7.59 -4.26
CA GLN A 63 11.45 8.03 -3.44
C GLN A 63 10.59 6.86 -2.97
N ALA A 64 10.31 5.88 -3.84
CA ALA A 64 9.53 4.70 -3.47
C ALA A 64 10.23 3.88 -2.37
N VAL A 65 11.55 3.72 -2.45
CA VAL A 65 12.33 3.03 -1.41
C VAL A 65 12.31 3.81 -0.10
N ALA A 66 12.52 5.13 -0.13
CA ALA A 66 12.48 5.97 1.06
C ALA A 66 11.09 5.95 1.74
N HIS A 67 10.02 6.03 0.96
CA HIS A 67 8.65 5.94 1.47
C HIS A 67 8.34 4.56 2.04
N ALA A 68 8.79 3.49 1.39
CA ALA A 68 8.61 2.13 1.90
C ALA A 68 9.27 1.95 3.28
N ALA A 69 10.50 2.44 3.44
CA ALA A 69 11.20 2.41 4.73
C ALA A 69 10.45 3.23 5.80
N THR A 70 9.97 4.42 5.45
CA THR A 70 9.20 5.27 6.39
C THR A 70 7.89 4.61 6.83
N VAL A 71 7.19 3.95 5.90
CA VAL A 71 5.95 3.23 6.21
C VAL A 71 6.23 2.05 7.13
N ASP A 72 7.32 1.31 6.92
CA ASP A 72 7.72 0.20 7.78
C ASP A 72 8.03 0.71 9.20
N ASP A 73 8.86 1.75 9.32
CA ASP A 73 9.19 2.39 10.60
C ASP A 73 7.92 2.84 11.35
N LEU A 74 7.01 3.57 10.69
CA LEU A 74 5.75 4.01 11.30
C LEU A 74 4.82 2.85 11.67
N THR A 75 4.83 1.77 10.89
CA THR A 75 4.05 0.57 11.19
C THR A 75 4.58 -0.11 12.45
N THR A 76 5.90 -0.25 12.58
CA THR A 76 6.51 -0.81 13.78
C THR A 76 6.26 0.05 15.02
N GLU A 77 6.33 1.38 14.89
CA GLU A 77 6.03 2.31 15.99
C GLU A 77 4.57 2.22 16.41
N ARG A 78 3.63 2.21 15.45
CA ARG A 78 2.20 2.01 15.72
C ARG A 78 1.96 0.71 16.47
N ASP A 79 2.51 -0.40 15.99
CA ASP A 79 2.30 -1.72 16.61
C ASP A 79 2.88 -1.76 18.03
N HIS A 80 4.03 -1.11 18.24
CA HIS A 80 4.62 -0.96 19.56
C HIS A 80 3.74 -0.13 20.50
N LEU A 81 3.18 0.99 20.03
CA LEU A 81 2.27 1.82 20.80
C LEU A 81 0.95 1.10 21.11
N ASP A 82 0.40 0.34 20.17
CA ASP A 82 -0.82 -0.46 20.38
C ASP A 82 -0.60 -1.52 21.45
N GLN A 83 0.55 -2.19 21.46
CA GLN A 83 0.93 -3.13 22.51
C GLN A 83 1.08 -2.45 23.87
N GLN A 84 1.72 -1.29 23.93
CA GLN A 84 1.84 -0.51 25.17
C GLN A 84 0.47 -0.07 25.69
N LEU A 85 -0.41 0.41 24.81
CA LEU A 85 -1.78 0.80 25.17
C LEU A 85 -2.58 -0.40 25.68
N ALA A 86 -2.46 -1.57 25.05
CA ALA A 86 -3.09 -2.80 25.52
C ALA A 86 -2.59 -3.18 26.92
N ALA A 87 -1.28 -3.17 27.14
CA ALA A 87 -0.68 -3.49 28.43
C ALA A 87 -1.08 -2.50 29.54
N LEU A 88 -1.11 -1.20 29.23
CA LEU A 88 -1.58 -0.18 30.19
C LEU A 88 -3.06 -0.35 30.51
N ARG A 89 -3.91 -0.61 29.50
CA ARG A 89 -5.33 -0.90 29.71
C ARG A 89 -5.53 -2.12 30.59
N GLU A 90 -4.81 -3.20 30.34
CA GLU A 90 -4.89 -4.41 31.18
C GLU A 90 -4.43 -4.14 32.61
N ARG A 91 -3.34 -3.39 32.79
CA ARG A 91 -2.80 -3.04 34.11
C ARG A 91 -3.74 -2.16 34.92
N PHE A 92 -4.37 -1.17 34.29
CA PHE A 92 -5.22 -0.17 34.98
C PHE A 92 -6.72 -0.51 34.97
N ALA A 93 -7.17 -1.46 34.14
CA ALA A 93 -8.54 -1.97 34.16
C ALA A 93 -9.06 -2.36 35.56
N PRO A 94 -8.31 -3.10 36.41
CA PRO A 94 -8.81 -3.45 37.73
C PRO A 94 -8.95 -2.24 38.67
N GLU A 95 -8.06 -1.25 38.56
CA GLU A 95 -8.12 -0.01 39.36
C GLU A 95 -9.34 0.84 38.95
N LEU A 96 -9.55 1.04 37.64
CA LEU A 96 -10.71 1.73 37.11
C LEU A 96 -12.02 1.02 37.46
N ALA A 97 -12.05 -0.31 37.39
CA ALA A 97 -13.21 -1.10 37.80
C ALA A 97 -13.48 -0.97 39.31
N ALA A 98 -12.43 -0.94 40.14
CA ALA A 98 -12.57 -0.74 41.58
C ALA A 98 -13.10 0.67 41.90
N GLU A 99 -12.61 1.71 41.23
CA GLU A 99 -13.08 3.09 41.39
C GLU A 99 -14.54 3.25 40.95
N ALA A 100 -14.90 2.68 39.79
CA ALA A 100 -16.28 2.66 39.29
C ALA A 100 -17.22 1.93 40.26
N ASN A 101 -16.78 0.81 40.85
CA ASN A 101 -17.55 0.08 41.84
C ASN A 101 -17.67 0.83 43.17
N ALA A 102 -16.62 1.53 43.60
CA ALA A 102 -16.63 2.30 44.85
C ALA A 102 -17.59 3.50 44.79
N THR A 103 -17.80 4.04 43.60
CA THR A 103 -18.73 5.16 43.34
C THR A 103 -20.10 4.70 42.85
N ALA A 104 -20.35 3.39 42.76
CA ALA A 104 -21.59 2.84 42.25
C ALA A 104 -22.78 3.08 43.20
N ILE A 105 -23.82 3.74 42.69
CA ILE A 105 -25.10 3.92 43.40
C ILE A 105 -26.04 2.79 42.97
N THR A 106 -26.35 1.87 43.87
CA THR A 106 -27.27 0.76 43.58
C THR A 106 -28.72 1.18 43.81
N LEU A 107 -29.48 1.34 42.72
CA LEU A 107 -30.92 1.59 42.79
C LEU A 107 -31.72 0.27 42.85
N PRO A 108 -32.77 0.19 43.69
CA PRO A 108 -33.71 -0.94 43.68
C PRO A 108 -34.44 -1.06 42.34
N GLN A 109 -34.72 -2.29 41.88
CA GLN A 109 -35.36 -2.56 40.57
C GLN A 109 -36.65 -1.77 40.33
N ALA A 110 -37.45 -1.55 41.38
CA ALA A 110 -38.72 -0.82 41.29
C ALA A 110 -38.59 0.67 40.94
N VAL A 111 -37.38 1.24 41.08
CA VAL A 111 -37.09 2.68 40.84
C VAL A 111 -36.12 2.86 39.69
N ARG A 112 -35.81 1.80 38.94
CA ARG A 112 -34.89 1.86 37.79
C ARG A 112 -35.63 2.35 36.56
N ASP A 113 -35.10 3.39 35.94
CA ASP A 113 -35.46 3.74 34.58
C ASP A 113 -34.74 2.78 33.63
N THR A 114 -35.51 1.99 32.87
CA THR A 114 -34.97 1.05 31.87
C THR A 114 -35.18 1.56 30.44
N SER A 115 -35.68 2.79 30.28
CA SER A 115 -35.95 3.37 28.96
C SER A 115 -34.67 3.84 28.25
N ALA A 116 -33.64 4.24 29.02
CA ALA A 116 -32.31 4.57 28.54
C ALA A 116 -31.37 3.36 28.65
N ILE A 117 -30.52 3.15 27.63
CA ILE A 117 -29.60 2.00 27.58
C ILE A 117 -28.42 2.23 28.54
N GLU A 118 -28.05 3.49 28.75
CA GLU A 118 -26.99 3.93 29.65
C GLU A 118 -27.28 3.59 31.12
N ASP A 119 -28.55 3.53 31.53
CA ASP A 119 -28.99 3.25 32.91
C ASP A 119 -29.10 1.74 33.23
N GLN A 120 -28.76 0.86 32.30
CA GLN A 120 -28.90 -0.60 32.46
C GLN A 120 -27.68 -1.26 33.13
N ALA A 121 -26.52 -0.60 33.19
CA ALA A 121 -25.29 -1.15 33.76
C ALA A 121 -25.20 -0.91 35.29
N THR A 122 -25.70 -1.87 36.09
CA THR A 122 -25.79 -1.70 37.57
C THR A 122 -25.21 -2.87 38.38
N ALA A 123 -24.74 -3.94 37.74
CA ALA A 123 -23.99 -4.97 38.44
C ALA A 123 -22.54 -4.49 38.66
N PRO A 124 -21.95 -4.71 39.85
CA PRO A 124 -20.54 -4.41 40.07
C PRO A 124 -19.67 -5.05 38.99
N ILE A 125 -18.74 -4.28 38.45
CA ILE A 125 -17.77 -4.77 37.47
C ILE A 125 -16.89 -5.80 38.18
N PRO A 126 -16.82 -7.06 37.71
CA PRO A 126 -16.02 -8.08 38.36
C PRO A 126 -14.53 -7.70 38.26
N VAL A 127 -13.95 -7.30 39.39
CA VAL A 127 -12.51 -7.06 39.49
C VAL A 127 -11.83 -8.43 39.61
N ILE A 128 -11.42 -9.00 38.48
CA ILE A 128 -10.64 -10.24 38.46
C ILE A 128 -9.28 -9.91 39.05
N ARG A 129 -9.08 -10.21 40.34
CA ARG A 129 -7.74 -10.25 40.92
C ARG A 129 -7.03 -11.46 40.32
N PRO A 130 -5.81 -11.34 39.79
CA PRO A 130 -5.05 -12.50 39.37
C PRO A 130 -4.86 -13.41 40.59
N VAL A 131 -5.59 -14.52 40.59
CA VAL A 131 -5.47 -15.56 41.60
C VAL A 131 -4.07 -16.14 41.43
N PRO A 132 -3.24 -16.18 42.48
CA PRO A 132 -1.89 -16.71 42.36
C PRO A 132 -1.96 -18.17 41.87
N LEU A 133 -1.03 -18.57 41.00
CA LEU A 133 -1.09 -19.82 40.23
C LEU A 133 -1.45 -21.06 41.09
N HIS A 134 -1.00 -21.11 42.35
CA HIS A 134 -1.27 -22.19 43.29
C HIS A 134 -2.74 -22.30 43.77
N GLN A 135 -3.57 -21.31 43.52
CA GLN A 135 -5.01 -21.28 43.82
C GLN A 135 -5.89 -21.38 42.56
N ALA A 136 -5.29 -21.45 41.37
CA ALA A 136 -6.04 -21.68 40.15
C ALA A 136 -6.61 -23.12 40.17
N PRO A 137 -7.89 -23.35 39.83
CA PRO A 137 -8.51 -24.67 39.85
C PRO A 137 -7.89 -25.68 38.87
N PHE A 138 -6.96 -25.22 38.01
CA PHE A 138 -6.21 -26.03 37.04
C PHE A 138 -4.78 -26.34 37.50
N ALA A 139 -4.34 -25.88 38.68
CA ALA A 139 -2.97 -26.06 39.18
C ALA A 139 -2.74 -27.38 39.92
N SER A 140 -3.66 -28.33 39.80
CA SER A 140 -3.43 -29.71 40.22
C SER A 140 -2.62 -30.44 39.15
N THR A 141 -1.36 -30.77 39.46
CA THR A 141 -0.54 -31.70 38.67
C THR A 141 -0.94 -33.16 38.87
N ASN A 142 -2.06 -33.44 39.56
CA ASN A 142 -2.56 -34.79 39.75
C ASN A 142 -3.36 -35.26 38.52
N PRO A 143 -2.85 -36.24 37.74
CA PRO A 143 -3.48 -36.71 36.50
C PRO A 143 -4.82 -37.43 36.71
N ALA A 144 -5.23 -37.69 37.96
CA ALA A 144 -6.51 -38.33 38.27
C ALA A 144 -7.70 -37.35 38.42
N HIS A 145 -7.46 -36.03 38.42
CA HIS A 145 -8.52 -35.07 38.66
C HIS A 145 -9.16 -34.59 37.35
N VAL A 146 -10.08 -35.38 36.80
CA VAL A 146 -11.02 -34.87 35.78
C VAL A 146 -12.09 -34.05 36.51
N PRO A 147 -12.30 -32.77 36.21
CA PRO A 147 -13.42 -32.03 36.77
C PRO A 147 -14.72 -32.62 36.23
N THR A 148 -15.59 -33.07 37.12
CA THR A 148 -16.93 -33.55 36.78
C THR A 148 -17.69 -32.38 36.17
N ARG A 149 -18.10 -32.54 34.90
CA ARG A 149 -18.94 -31.55 34.19
C ARG A 149 -20.25 -31.43 34.97
N ALA A 150 -20.45 -30.35 35.71
CA ALA A 150 -21.72 -30.08 36.37
C ALA A 150 -22.81 -29.96 35.29
N THR A 151 -23.77 -30.88 35.32
CA THR A 151 -24.99 -30.88 34.54
C THR A 151 -25.80 -29.63 34.86
N ARG A 152 -26.14 -28.85 33.83
CA ARG A 152 -27.14 -27.77 33.91
C ARG A 152 -28.52 -28.40 34.13
N HIS A 153 -29.21 -27.97 35.19
CA HIS A 153 -30.67 -27.97 35.29
C HIS A 153 -31.14 -26.53 35.37
#